data_AF-A0A9W7XQD6-F1
#
_entry.id   AF-A0A9W7XQD6-F1
#
_cell.length_a   1.000
_cell.length_b   1.000
_cell.length_c   1.000
_cell.angle_alpha   90.00
_cell.angle_beta   90.00
_cell.angle_gamma   90.00
#
_symmetry.space_group_name_H-M   'P 1'
#
loop_
_entity.id
_entity.type
_entity.pdbx_description
1 polymer ?
#
loop_
_entity_poly.entity_id
_entity_poly.type
_entity_poly.pdbx_seq_one_letter_code
_entity_poly.pdbx_strand_id
1 'polypeptide(L)'
;MSSINEIAKQFVEYYYQAFDADRRNLAPLYRPMSMMTWENISLKGADAIIEKLTSLPFQRVAHKITTIDAQQSLPGVNAIIILVTGQLLVDEETKPQQFSQTFQLVEDSGFFVYNDVFRLNYA
;
A
#
# COMPACT_ATOMS: atom_id res chain seq x y z
N MET A 1 3.93 -0.51 -24.39
CA MET A 1 4.05 -1.28 -23.14
C MET A 1 4.47 -0.27 -22.09
N SER A 2 3.62 -0.02 -21.08
CA SER A 2 4.00 0.89 -20.01
C SER A 2 5.20 0.33 -19.26
N SER A 3 6.14 1.19 -18.90
CA SER A 3 7.29 0.74 -18.10
C SER A 3 6.81 0.27 -16.72
N ILE A 4 7.52 -0.66 -16.08
CA ILE A 4 7.18 -1.13 -14.71
C ILE A 4 7.01 0.04 -13.74
N ASN A 5 7.84 1.08 -13.90
CA ASN A 5 7.77 2.31 -13.12
C ASN A 5 6.48 3.10 -13.34
N GLU A 6 5.93 3.11 -14.55
CA GLU A 6 4.63 3.75 -14.83
C GLU A 6 3.48 2.98 -14.17
N ILE A 7 3.48 1.65 -14.24
CA ILE A 7 2.48 0.80 -13.59
C ILE A 7 2.55 0.98 -12.07
N ALA A 8 3.75 0.94 -11.50
CA ALA A 8 3.96 1.14 -10.07
C ALA A 8 3.49 2.52 -9.62
N LYS A 9 3.83 3.58 -10.39
CA LYS A 9 3.40 4.95 -10.08
C LYS A 9 1.88 5.08 -10.11
N GLN A 10 1.22 4.57 -11.15
CA GLN A 10 -0.25 4.61 -11.25
C GLN A 10 -0.92 3.84 -10.11
N PHE A 11 -0.41 2.65 -9.77
CA PHE A 11 -0.90 1.87 -8.64
C PHE A 11 -0.75 2.63 -7.32
N VAL A 12 0.43 3.18 -7.06
CA VAL A 12 0.73 3.94 -5.83
C VAL A 12 -0.19 5.15 -5.71
N GLU A 13 -0.34 5.94 -6.76
CA GLU A 13 -1.25 7.10 -6.78
C GLU A 13 -2.69 6.68 -6.50
N TYR A 14 -3.19 5.64 -7.17
CA TYR A 14 -4.54 5.11 -6.94
C TYR A 14 -4.73 4.59 -5.51
N TYR A 15 -3.78 3.80 -5.00
CA TYR A 15 -3.85 3.19 -3.68
C TYR A 15 -3.96 4.25 -2.59
N TYR A 16 -3.05 5.23 -2.56
CA TYR A 16 -3.06 6.24 -1.51
C TYR A 16 -4.22 7.23 -1.65
N GLN A 17 -4.65 7.57 -2.88
CA GLN A 17 -5.87 8.36 -3.07
C GLN A 17 -7.11 7.66 -2.53
N ALA A 18 -7.24 6.35 -2.79
CA ALA A 18 -8.33 5.56 -2.23
C ALA A 18 -8.24 5.46 -0.71
N PHE A 19 -7.03 5.27 -0.16
CA PHE A 19 -6.77 5.23 1.29
C PHE A 19 -7.19 6.52 1.99
N ASP A 20 -6.78 7.67 1.43
CA ASP A 20 -7.02 9.01 1.99
C ASP A 20 -8.50 9.42 1.92
N ALA A 21 -9.21 8.97 0.89
CA ALA A 21 -10.63 9.23 0.72
C ALA A 21 -11.50 8.33 1.61
N ASP A 22 -11.37 7.01 1.47
CA ASP A 22 -12.09 6.01 2.26
C ASP A 22 -11.40 4.65 2.15
N ARG A 23 -10.83 4.17 3.26
CA ARG A 23 -10.05 2.93 3.32
C ARG A 23 -10.84 1.70 2.88
N ARG A 24 -12.18 1.74 2.90
CA ARG A 24 -13.03 0.65 2.38
C ARG A 24 -12.89 0.48 0.87
N ASN A 25 -12.51 1.54 0.15
CA ASN A 25 -12.28 1.50 -1.30
C ASN A 25 -11.06 0.66 -1.68
N LEU A 26 -10.22 0.25 -0.72
CA LEU A 26 -9.08 -0.62 -0.95
C LEU A 26 -9.47 -2.10 -1.05
N ALA A 27 -10.69 -2.47 -0.63
CA ALA A 27 -11.13 -3.88 -0.61
C ALA A 27 -10.93 -4.60 -1.97
N PRO A 28 -11.23 -3.98 -3.14
CA PRO A 28 -11.03 -4.61 -4.44
C PRO A 28 -9.56 -4.85 -4.81
N LEU A 29 -8.60 -4.22 -4.13
CA LEU A 29 -7.16 -4.40 -4.39
C LEU A 29 -6.58 -5.63 -3.69
N TYR A 30 -7.30 -6.20 -2.73
CA TYR A 30 -6.88 -7.38 -1.98
C TYR A 30 -7.68 -8.62 -2.38
N ARG A 31 -7.15 -9.79 -2.03
CA ARG A 31 -7.73 -11.12 -2.27
C ARG A 31 -7.66 -11.96 -0.98
N PRO A 32 -8.35 -13.13 -0.91
CA PRO A 32 -8.26 -14.02 0.26
C PRO A 32 -6.84 -14.50 0.59
N MET A 33 -5.95 -14.52 -0.41
CA MET A 33 -4.55 -14.90 -0.25
C MET A 33 -3.60 -13.75 0.07
N SER A 34 -4.08 -12.50 0.01
CA SER A 34 -3.26 -11.32 0.30
C SER A 34 -2.82 -11.32 1.75
N MET A 35 -1.62 -10.79 1.99
CA MET A 35 -1.04 -10.65 3.32
C MET A 35 -0.64 -9.19 3.56
N MET A 36 -0.91 -8.70 4.76
CA MET A 36 -0.45 -7.40 5.23
C MET A 36 0.36 -7.57 6.51
N THR A 37 1.44 -6.81 6.66
CA THR A 37 2.09 -6.57 7.94
C THR A 37 2.04 -5.09 8.26
N TRP A 38 1.35 -4.71 9.33
CA TRP A 38 1.20 -3.34 9.77
C TRP A 38 1.79 -3.18 11.18
N GLU A 39 2.90 -2.45 11.33
CA GLU A 39 3.55 -2.23 12.63
C GLU A 39 3.78 -3.54 13.43
N ASN A 40 4.29 -4.57 12.73
CA ASN A 40 4.53 -5.93 13.24
C ASN A 40 3.29 -6.84 13.40
N ILE A 41 2.08 -6.37 13.06
CA ILE A 41 0.86 -7.19 13.08
C ILE A 41 0.66 -7.80 11.70
N SER A 42 0.75 -9.13 11.61
CA SER A 42 0.48 -9.89 10.38
C SER A 42 -1.00 -10.21 10.23
N LEU A 43 -1.53 -9.99 9.02
CA LEU A 43 -2.92 -10.19 8.64
C LEU A 43 -2.96 -10.96 7.31
N LYS A 44 -4.04 -11.73 7.12
CA LYS A 44 -4.28 -12.47 5.88
C LYS A 44 -5.73 -12.32 5.45
N GLY A 45 -5.92 -12.10 4.15
CA GLY A 45 -7.21 -11.94 3.51
C GLY A 45 -7.71 -10.50 3.50
N ALA A 46 -8.48 -10.17 2.46
CA ALA A 46 -9.00 -8.82 2.23
C ALA A 46 -9.80 -8.28 3.43
N ASP A 47 -10.69 -9.09 4.01
CA ASP A 47 -11.56 -8.63 5.10
C ASP A 47 -10.77 -8.19 6.34
N ALA A 48 -9.80 -9.01 6.78
CA ALA A 48 -8.95 -8.69 7.93
C ALA A 48 -8.06 -7.46 7.68
N ILE A 49 -7.60 -7.29 6.44
CA ILE A 49 -6.81 -6.13 6.03
C ILE A 49 -7.67 -4.85 6.11
N ILE A 50 -8.88 -4.87 5.52
CA ILE A 50 -9.77 -3.70 5.51
C ILE A 50 -10.27 -3.37 6.92
N GLU A 51 -10.58 -4.38 7.74
CA GLU A 51 -10.90 -4.18 9.15
C GLU A 51 -9.75 -3.47 9.88
N LYS A 52 -8.50 -3.92 9.70
CA LYS A 52 -7.34 -3.24 10.30
C LYS A 52 -7.19 -1.79 9.85
N LEU A 53 -7.30 -1.53 8.55
CA LEU A 53 -7.14 -0.17 8.01
C LEU A 53 -8.25 0.77 8.51
N THR A 54 -9.49 0.28 8.58
CA THR A 54 -10.62 1.05 9.09
C THR A 54 -10.59 1.24 10.61
N SER A 55 -9.97 0.33 11.35
CA SER A 55 -9.81 0.43 12.82
C SER A 55 -8.71 1.40 13.26
N LEU A 56 -7.94 1.98 12.33
CA LEU A 56 -6.85 2.90 12.69
C LEU A 56 -7.42 4.16 13.36
N PRO A 57 -6.80 4.64 14.47
CA PRO A 57 -7.39 5.65 15.34
C PRO A 57 -7.25 7.07 14.80
N PHE A 58 -7.54 7.29 13.52
CA PHE A 58 -7.50 8.60 12.89
C PHE A 58 -8.58 8.75 11.81
N GLN A 59 -9.15 9.95 11.72
CA GLN A 59 -10.25 10.24 10.81
C GLN A 59 -9.75 10.67 9.44
N ARG A 60 -8.76 11.55 9.40
CA ARG A 60 -8.15 12.04 8.16
C ARG A 60 -6.70 11.64 8.10
N VAL A 61 -6.28 11.30 6.90
CA VAL A 61 -4.89 10.99 6.59
C VAL A 61 -4.60 11.53 5.20
N ALA A 62 -3.40 12.07 5.03
CA ALA A 62 -2.89 12.46 3.74
C ALA A 62 -1.49 11.85 3.56
N HIS A 63 -1.34 11.04 2.52
CA HIS A 63 -0.05 10.48 2.14
C HIS A 63 0.66 11.41 1.16
N LYS A 64 1.89 11.79 1.50
CA LYS A 64 2.80 12.50 0.60
C LYS A 64 3.94 11.59 0.21
N ILE A 65 3.92 11.13 -1.02
CA ILE A 65 4.91 10.18 -1.55
C ILE A 65 6.21 10.91 -1.89
N THR A 66 7.34 10.37 -1.44
CA THR A 66 8.69 10.90 -1.68
C THR A 66 9.41 10.12 -2.76
N THR A 67 9.46 8.79 -2.65
CA THR A 67 10.07 7.91 -3.65
C THR A 67 9.19 6.71 -3.98
N ILE A 68 9.33 6.23 -5.22
CA ILE A 68 8.71 5.00 -5.72
C ILE A 68 9.78 4.27 -6.50
N ASP A 69 10.17 3.09 -6.03
CA ASP A 69 11.16 2.24 -6.67
C ASP A 69 10.52 0.89 -6.97
N ALA A 70 10.62 0.41 -8.21
CA ALA A 70 9.91 -0.80 -8.64
C ALA A 70 10.80 -1.76 -9.43
N GLN A 71 10.55 -3.07 -9.26
CA GLN A 71 11.27 -4.15 -9.93
C GLN A 71 10.34 -5.30 -10.28
N GLN A 72 10.73 -6.14 -11.24
CA GLN A 72 10.08 -7.44 -11.45
C GLN A 72 10.39 -8.34 -10.25
N SER A 73 9.36 -8.92 -9.63
CA SER A 73 9.52 -9.70 -8.40
C SER A 73 9.72 -11.21 -8.63
N LEU A 74 9.13 -11.78 -9.68
CA LEU A 74 9.15 -13.21 -9.94
C LEU A 74 9.44 -13.51 -11.41
N PRO A 75 10.34 -14.47 -11.72
CA PRO A 75 10.51 -14.98 -13.08
C PRO A 75 9.27 -15.73 -13.56
N GLY A 76 8.83 -15.49 -14.79
CA GLY A 76 7.72 -16.22 -15.41
C GLY A 76 6.31 -15.87 -14.89
N VAL A 77 6.22 -14.98 -13.90
CA VAL A 77 4.96 -14.42 -13.39
C VAL A 77 5.01 -12.91 -13.56
N ASN A 78 3.93 -12.31 -14.07
CA ASN A 78 3.85 -10.86 -14.12
C ASN A 78 3.53 -10.33 -12.71
N ALA A 79 4.59 -10.05 -11.96
CA ALA A 79 4.52 -9.60 -10.59
C ALA A 79 5.56 -8.53 -10.32
N ILE A 80 5.17 -7.44 -9.67
CA ILE A 80 5.98 -6.25 -9.45
C ILE A 80 6.19 -6.07 -7.95
N ILE A 81 7.42 -5.85 -7.51
CA ILE A 81 7.71 -5.37 -6.15
C ILE A 81 7.92 -3.86 -6.21
N ILE A 82 7.31 -3.15 -5.27
CA ILE A 82 7.33 -1.69 -5.19
C ILE A 82 7.73 -1.30 -3.77
N LEU A 83 8.77 -0.49 -3.63
CA LEU A 83 9.10 0.20 -2.39
C LEU A 83 8.65 1.65 -2.49
N VAL A 84 7.90 2.09 -1.49
CA VAL A 84 7.43 3.46 -1.34
C VAL A 84 8.02 4.04 -0.07
N THR A 85 8.55 5.26 -0.17
CA THR A 85 8.85 6.08 1.01
C THR A 85 8.04 7.36 0.95
N GLY A 86 7.62 7.86 2.10
CA GLY A 86 6.78 9.03 2.15
C GLY A 86 6.53 9.56 3.55
N GLN A 87 5.57 10.46 3.63
CA GLN A 87 5.12 11.13 4.84
C GLN A 87 3.62 10.92 5.02
N LEU A 88 3.19 10.52 6.22
CA LEU A 88 1.80 10.60 6.65
C LEU A 88 1.58 11.89 7.41
N LEU A 89 0.53 12.62 7.03
CA LEU A 89 -0.07 13.67 7.83
C LEU A 89 -1.40 13.14 8.35
N VAL A 90 -1.58 13.13 9.66
CA VAL A 90 -2.76 12.55 10.32
C VAL A 90 -3.55 13.68 10.99
N ASP A 91 -4.86 13.72 10.75
CA ASP A 91 -5.79 14.71 11.28
C ASP A 91 -5.29 16.17 11.11
N GLU A 92 -5.11 16.92 12.21
CA GLU A 92 -4.57 18.29 12.22
C GLU A 92 -3.11 18.34 12.72
N GLU A 93 -2.42 17.20 12.77
CA GLU A 93 -1.03 17.17 13.22
C GLU A 93 -0.12 17.94 12.26
N THR A 94 0.73 18.80 12.84
CA THR A 94 1.72 19.59 12.09
C THR A 94 3.00 18.83 11.80
N LYS A 95 3.20 17.66 12.44
CA LYS A 95 4.42 16.86 12.29
C LYS A 95 4.17 15.67 11.37
N PRO A 96 4.70 15.68 10.13
CA PRO A 96 4.60 14.53 9.25
C PRO A 96 5.40 13.34 9.83
N GLN A 97 4.79 12.15 9.83
CA GLN A 97 5.45 10.91 10.19
C GLN A 97 6.04 10.26 8.95
N GLN A 98 7.34 9.94 8.95
CA GLN A 98 7.95 9.23 7.83
C GLN A 98 7.47 7.77 7.84
N PHE A 99 7.27 7.19 6.67
CA PHE A 99 6.94 5.79 6.53
C PHE A 99 7.65 5.15 5.35
N SER A 100 7.73 3.83 5.41
CA SER A 100 8.11 2.96 4.32
C SER A 100 7.01 1.92 4.12
N GLN A 101 6.61 1.69 2.88
CA GLN A 101 5.66 0.65 2.54
C GLN A 101 6.12 -0.13 1.31
N THR A 102 6.10 -1.45 1.41
CA THR A 102 6.45 -2.33 0.30
C THR A 102 5.22 -3.09 -0.16
N PHE A 103 4.98 -3.08 -1.46
CA PHE A 103 3.94 -3.86 -2.10
C PHE A 103 4.54 -4.91 -3.01
N GLN A 104 3.92 -6.08 -3.06
CA GLN A 104 4.07 -7.00 -4.18
C GLN A 104 2.73 -7.10 -4.91
N LEU A 105 2.71 -6.65 -6.16
CA LEU A 105 1.59 -6.80 -7.06
C LEU A 105 1.74 -8.09 -7.85
N VAL A 106 0.65 -8.81 -8.04
CA VAL A 106 0.60 -9.99 -8.89
C VAL A 106 -0.53 -9.80 -9.89
N GLU A 107 -0.26 -10.09 -11.16
CA GLU A 107 -1.27 -10.08 -12.22
C GLU A 107 -2.10 -11.37 -12.17
N ASP A 108 -3.41 -11.23 -12.15
CA ASP A 108 -4.38 -12.28 -12.45
C ASP A 108 -5.38 -11.73 -13.49
N SER A 109 -6.64 -11.47 -13.10
CA SER A 109 -7.62 -10.74 -13.93
C SER A 109 -7.39 -9.21 -13.94
N GLY A 110 -6.19 -8.79 -13.54
CA GLY A 110 -5.80 -7.44 -13.14
C GLY A 110 -4.80 -7.51 -11.97
N PHE A 111 -4.02 -6.46 -11.75
CA PHE A 111 -3.10 -6.42 -10.62
C PHE A 111 -3.85 -6.35 -9.29
N PHE A 112 -3.43 -7.18 -8.34
CA PHE A 112 -3.87 -7.11 -6.95
C PHE A 112 -2.65 -7.14 -6.02
N VAL A 113 -2.84 -6.69 -4.78
CA VAL A 113 -1.79 -6.68 -3.75
C VAL A 113 -1.69 -8.06 -3.12
N TYR A 114 -0.60 -8.77 -3.38
CA TYR A 114 -0.32 -10.06 -2.77
C TYR A 114 0.37 -9.90 -1.41
N ASN A 115 1.41 -9.06 -1.34
CA ASN A 115 2.07 -8.69 -0.09
C ASN A 115 2.02 -7.18 0.11
N ASP A 116 1.79 -6.78 1.37
CA ASP A 116 1.79 -5.40 1.83
C ASP A 116 2.55 -5.34 3.16
N VAL A 117 3.59 -4.53 3.25
CA VAL A 117 4.37 -4.35 4.48
C VAL A 117 4.53 -2.88 4.76
N PHE A 118 3.91 -2.42 5.83
CA PHE A 118 3.91 -1.03 6.26
C PHE A 118 4.70 -0.86 7.57
N ARG A 119 5.52 0.20 7.61
CA ARG A 119 6.22 0.62 8.82
C ARG A 119 6.40 2.13 8.89
N LEU A 120 6.17 2.70 10.07
CA LEU A 120 6.59 4.03 10.43
C LEU A 120 8.10 4.03 10.68
N ASN A 121 8.77 5.02 10.13
CA ASN A 121 10.19 5.24 10.33
C ASN A 121 10.36 6.14 11.55
N TYR A 122 10.45 5.52 12.72
CA TYR A 122 10.76 6.22 13.97
C TYR A 122 12.19 6.79 13.90
N ALA A 123 12.34 8.06 14.28
CA ALA A 123 13.64 8.72 14.43
C ALA A 123 14.26 8.41 15.79
#